data_AF-A0A351ZWN0-F1
#
_entry.id   AF-A0A351ZWN0-F1
#
_cell.length_a   1.000
_cell.length_b   1.000
_cell.length_c   1.000
_cell.angle_alpha   90.00
_cell.angle_beta   90.00
_cell.angle_gamma   90.00
#
_symmetry.space_group_name_H-M   'P 1'
#
loop_
_entity.id
_entity.type
_entity.pdbx_description
1 polymer ?
#
loop_
_entity_poly.entity_id
_entity_poly.type
_entity_poly.pdbx_seq_one_letter_code
_entity_poly.pdbx_strand_id
1 'polypeptide(L)' 'MGVMPLIILVSLVVAGGFVIAFVVAARGGQYDDTQTPAMRMLFDDEQRRSRPQQAEQATSEKPTTIHHNLHGRVR' A
#
# COMPACT_ATOMS: atom_id res chain seq x y z
N MET A 1 32.50 35.15 -31.19
CA MET A 1 32.36 34.54 -29.84
C MET A 1 31.46 33.32 -29.97
N GLY A 2 31.89 32.15 -29.50
CA GLY A 2 31.25 30.86 -29.82
C GLY A 2 30.07 30.51 -28.90
N VAL A 3 29.14 29.72 -29.42
CA VAL A 3 27.95 29.22 -28.70
C VAL A 3 28.25 28.11 -27.70
N MET A 4 29.41 27.45 -27.83
CA MET A 4 29.83 26.33 -26.99
C MET A 4 29.75 26.60 -25.47
N PRO A 5 30.32 27.69 -24.92
CA PRO A 5 30.22 27.98 -23.48
C PRO A 5 28.77 28.14 -22.97
N LEU A 6 27.85 28.64 -23.81
CA LEU A 6 26.44 28.77 -23.45
C LEU A 6 25.78 27.39 -23.28
N ILE A 7 26.02 26.48 -24.23
CA ILE A 7 25.42 25.13 -24.22
C ILE A 7 25.97 24.32 -23.04
N ILE A 8 27.26 24.45 -22.72
CA ILE A 8 27.88 23.78 -21.57
C ILE A 8 27.21 24.22 -20.27
N LEU A 9 26.97 25.51 -20.08
CA LEU A 9 26.34 26.05 -18.88
C LEU A 9 24.89 25.55 -18.73
N VAL A 10 24.11 25.61 -19.81
CA VAL A 10 22.71 25.13 -19.80
C VAL A 10 22.65 23.63 -19.50
N SER A 11 23.55 22.83 -20.08
CA SER A 11 23.62 21.38 -19.80
C SER A 11 23.88 21.09 -18.32
N LEU A 12 24.81 21.83 -17.69
CA LEU A 12 25.11 21.71 -16.25
C LEU A 12 23.90 22.04 -15.38
N VAL A 13 23.15 23.11 -15.73
CA VAL A 13 21.93 23.50 -14.99
C VAL A 13 20.85 22.44 -15.11
N VAL A 14 20.62 21.90 -16.31
CA VAL A 14 19.63 20.84 -16.54
C VAL A 14 20.00 19.56 -15.78
N ALA A 15 21.26 19.14 -15.87
CA ALA A 15 21.76 17.96 -15.17
C ALA A 15 21.66 18.13 -13.64
N GLY A 16 22.09 19.29 -13.12
CA GLY A 16 21.98 19.61 -11.69
C GLY A 16 20.53 19.65 -11.20
N GLY A 17 19.64 20.28 -11.98
CA GLY A 17 18.20 20.34 -11.68
C GLY A 17 17.57 18.96 -11.62
N PHE A 18 17.92 18.07 -12.56
CA PHE A 18 17.44 16.69 -12.57
C PHE A 18 17.88 15.91 -11.33
N VAL A 19 19.14 16.04 -10.92
CA VAL A 19 19.67 15.38 -9.71
C VAL A 19 18.97 15.90 -8.45
N ILE A 20 18.79 17.22 -8.32
CA ILE A 20 18.10 17.81 -7.16
C ILE A 20 16.65 17.33 -7.10
N ALA A 21 15.92 17.38 -8.21
CA ALA A 21 14.54 16.90 -8.29
C ALA A 21 14.44 15.41 -7.94
N PHE A 22 15.35 14.58 -8.45
CA PHE A 22 15.44 13.16 -8.14
C PHE A 22 15.65 12.91 -6.64
N VAL A 23 16.58 13.64 -6.00
CA VAL A 23 16.83 13.50 -4.55
C VAL A 23 15.63 13.95 -3.73
N VAL A 24 14.96 15.04 -4.10
CA VAL A 24 13.73 15.50 -3.41
C VAL A 24 12.62 14.45 -3.52
N ALA A 25 12.41 13.88 -4.72
CA ALA A 25 11.43 12.83 -4.94
C ALA A 25 11.76 11.55 -4.14
N ALA A 26 13.03 11.12 -4.14
CA ALA A 26 13.48 9.96 -3.39
C ALA A 26 13.32 10.13 -1.86
N ARG A 27 13.37 11.36 -1.36
CA ARG A 27 13.15 11.68 0.06
C ARG A 27 11.68 11.87 0.42
N GLY A 28 10.78 11.94 -0.56
CA GLY A 28 9.35 12.28 -0.41
C GLY A 28 8.46 11.23 0.27
N GLY A 29 9.03 10.22 0.95
CA GLY A 29 8.25 9.39 1.88
C GLY A 29 7.52 8.19 1.28
N GLN A 30 7.83 7.76 0.05
CA GLN A 30 7.32 6.49 -0.52
C GLN A 30 7.79 5.23 0.27
N TYR A 31 8.61 5.41 1.31
CA TYR A 31 9.11 4.36 2.19
C TYR A 31 8.38 4.28 3.54
N ASP A 32 7.23 4.94 3.69
CA ASP A 32 6.47 4.96 4.94
C ASP A 32 5.68 3.66 5.21
N ASP A 33 5.67 2.72 4.26
CA ASP A 33 5.19 1.33 4.44
C ASP A 33 6.17 0.49 5.30
N THR A 34 6.58 1.01 6.45
CA THR A 34 7.52 0.34 7.37
C THR A 34 6.84 -0.77 8.18
N GLN A 35 5.51 -0.84 8.16
CA GLN A 35 4.70 -1.87 8.80
C GLN A 35 3.90 -2.63 7.75
N THR A 36 4.39 -3.81 7.36
CA THR A 36 3.70 -4.67 6.39
C THR A 36 2.69 -5.57 7.10
N PRO A 37 1.53 -5.88 6.47
CA PRO A 37 0.52 -6.75 7.07
C PRO A 37 1.07 -8.15 7.40
N ALA A 38 2.09 -8.63 6.69
CA ALA A 38 2.77 -9.89 6.98
C ALA A 38 3.50 -9.89 8.34
N MET A 39 4.09 -8.76 8.74
CA MET A 39 4.73 -8.63 10.06
C MET A 39 3.71 -8.76 11.18
N ARG A 40 2.53 -8.16 11.02
CA ARG A 40 1.45 -8.23 12.02
C ARG A 40 0.91 -9.66 12.22
N MET A 41 0.75 -10.41 11.12
CA MET A 41 0.25 -11.78 11.17
C MET A 41 1.17 -12.72 11.96
N LEU A 42 2.50 -12.53 11.84
CA LEU A 42 3.48 -13.36 12.56
C LEU A 42 3.37 -13.22 14.10
N PHE A 43 3.06 -12.02 14.58
CA PHE A 43 2.86 -11.75 16.01
C PHE A 43 1.44 -12.10 16.50
N ASP A 44 0.44 -11.95 15.64
CA ASP A 44 -0.94 -12.35 15.93
C ASP A 44 -1.05 -13.89 16.09
N ASP A 45 -0.28 -14.66 15.31
CA ASP A 45 -0.20 -16.13 15.40
C ASP A 45 0.47 -16.61 16.69
N GLU A 46 1.45 -15.86 17.19
CA GLU A 46 2.14 -16.15 18.46
C GLU A 46 1.20 -15.92 19.65
N GLN A 47 0.43 -14.82 19.64
CA GLN A 47 -0.62 -14.57 20.63
C GLN A 47 -1.72 -15.64 20.63
N ARG A 48 -2.06 -16.21 19.46
CA ARG A 48 -3.03 -17.30 19.35
C ARG A 48 -2.51 -18.63 19.91
N ARG A 49 -1.20 -18.89 19.87
CA ARG A 49 -0.60 -20.11 20.45
C ARG A 49 -0.49 -20.06 21.98
N SER A 50 -0.36 -18.87 22.58
CA SER A 50 -0.26 -18.72 24.04
C SER A 50 -1.60 -18.84 24.78
N ARG A 51 -2.73 -18.79 24.07
CA ARG A 51 -4.05 -19.02 24.66
C ARG A 51 -4.38 -20.51 24.55
N PRO A 52 -4.61 -21.23 25.67
CA PRO A 52 -5.05 -22.62 25.61
C PRO A 52 -6.30 -22.71 24.73
N GLN A 53 -6.31 -23.63 23.78
CA GLN A 53 -7.38 -23.92 22.85
C GLN A 53 -8.72 -24.17 23.58
N GLN A 54 -9.48 -23.13 23.89
CA GLN A 54 -10.88 -23.22 24.24
C GLN A 54 -11.58 -21.97 23.71
N ALA A 55 -12.56 -22.19 22.82
CA ALA A 55 -13.37 -21.22 22.07
C ALA A 55 -12.63 -20.48 20.93
N GLU A 56 -12.72 -21.01 19.71
CA GLU A 56 -13.14 -20.27 18.49
C GLU A 56 -12.90 -21.13 17.20
N GLN A 57 -13.23 -22.43 17.22
CA GLN A 57 -13.56 -23.15 15.98
C GLN A 57 -15.09 -23.21 15.86
N ALA A 58 -15.70 -22.05 15.64
CA ALA A 58 -17.07 -21.92 15.15
C ALA A 58 -17.26 -20.45 14.75
N THR A 59 -16.97 -20.11 13.51
CA THR A 59 -17.79 -19.27 12.60
C THR A 59 -17.01 -19.11 11.28
N SER A 60 -16.84 -20.22 10.58
CA SER A 60 -16.81 -20.21 9.11
C SER A 60 -18.22 -20.54 8.64
N GLU A 61 -19.15 -19.61 8.82
CA GLU A 61 -20.35 -19.44 8.01
C GLU A 61 -21.10 -18.24 8.57
N LYS A 62 -21.24 -17.17 7.77
CA LYS A 62 -22.29 -16.17 7.99
C LYS A 62 -23.42 -16.51 7.02
N PRO A 63 -24.45 -17.29 7.42
CA PRO A 63 -25.65 -17.40 6.63
C PRO A 63 -26.52 -16.19 6.90
N THR A 64 -26.55 -15.25 5.96
CA THR A 64 -27.63 -14.26 5.84
C THR A 64 -27.70 -13.92 4.35
N THR A 65 -28.36 -14.75 3.53
CA THR A 65 -29.79 -14.63 3.25
C THR A 65 -30.19 -13.17 3.03
N ILE A 66 -29.90 -12.63 1.84
CA ILE A 66 -30.78 -11.60 1.28
C ILE A 66 -32.08 -12.31 0.94
N HIS A 67 -33.06 -12.16 1.81
CA HIS A 67 -34.46 -12.49 1.56
C HIS A 67 -34.95 -11.57 0.42
N HIS A 68 -34.73 -11.95 -0.84
CA HIS A 68 -35.43 -11.31 -1.95
C HIS A 68 -36.86 -11.86 -1.95
N ASN A 69 -37.73 -11.14 -1.25
CA ASN A 69 -39.14 -11.43 -1.15
C ASN A 69 -39.78 -11.44 -2.55
N LEU A 70 -40.06 -12.64 -3.06
CA LEU A 70 -40.81 -12.85 -4.30
C LEU A 70 -42.30 -12.63 -4.03
N HIS A 71 -42.68 -11.39 -3.72
CA HIS A 71 -44.09 -11.00 -3.66
C HIS A 71 -44.55 -10.51 -5.03
N GLY A 72 -45.04 -11.46 -5.82
CA GLY A 72 -46.31 -11.28 -6.51
C GLY A 72 -46.30 -10.71 -7.93
N ARG A 73 -46.99 -11.49 -8.78
CA ARG A 73 -47.56 -11.19 -10.10
C ARG A 73 -46.54 -11.37 -11.24
N VAL A 74 -46.62 -12.36 -12.13
CA VAL A 74 -47.79 -12.96 -12.80
C VAL A 74 -48.87 -11.91 -13.07
N ARG A 75 -48.58 -11.00 -13.99
CA ARG A 75 -49.45 -10.60 -15.11
C ARG A 75 -48.57 -10.02 -16.21
#